data_AF-A0A8G1DQE8-F1
#
_entry.id   AF-A0A8G1DQE8-F1
#
_cell.length_a   1.000
_cell.length_b   1.000
_cell.length_c   1.000
_cell.angle_alpha   90.00
_cell.angle_beta   90.00
_cell.angle_gamma   90.00
#
_symmetry.space_group_name_H-M   'P 1'
#
loop_
_entity.id
_entity.type
_entity.pdbx_description
1 polymer ?
#
loop_
_entity_poly.entity_id
_entity_poly.type
_entity_poly.pdbx_seq_one_letter_code
_entity_poly.pdbx_strand_id
1 'polypeptide(L)'
;NFDGFLQLSTWIPDTLEWNIVWQTSADSCDVYMSCTPNSYCDPNERPYCNCIKGFEPRSGALDNTYTECIRKTQLRCNGDGFFWLRNMKLPDTSGAIVDKRIGSKECEDRCIEDCNCTAFANTNVQDGGSGCVLWTS
;
A
#
# COMPACT_ATOMS: atom_id res chain seq x y z
N ASN A 1 3.20 -22.58 -9.80
CA ASN A 1 2.68 -23.77 -10.51
C ASN A 1 2.19 -23.33 -11.89
N PHE A 2 1.58 -24.22 -12.69
CA PHE A 2 1.12 -23.85 -14.05
C PHE A 2 -0.04 -22.84 -14.06
N ASP A 3 -0.74 -22.66 -12.93
CA ASP A 3 -1.80 -21.66 -12.74
C ASP A 3 -1.27 -20.24 -12.44
N GLY A 4 0.06 -20.06 -12.35
CA GLY A 4 0.66 -18.75 -12.06
C GLY A 4 0.83 -18.43 -10.57
N PHE A 5 0.56 -19.37 -9.67
CA PHE A 5 0.78 -19.16 -8.23
C PHE A 5 2.21 -19.48 -7.80
N LEU A 6 2.84 -18.55 -7.08
CA LEU A 6 4.06 -18.83 -6.33
C LEU A 6 3.72 -19.68 -5.10
N GLN A 7 4.42 -20.80 -4.91
CA GLN A 7 4.19 -21.75 -3.83
C GLN A 7 5.50 -22.03 -3.08
N LEU A 8 5.41 -22.13 -1.75
CA LEU A 8 6.42 -22.67 -0.88
C LEU A 8 5.96 -24.05 -0.41
N SER A 9 6.70 -25.09 -0.80
CA SER A 9 6.38 -26.48 -0.46
C SER A 9 7.51 -27.13 0.32
N THR A 10 7.16 -28.00 1.25
CA THR A 10 8.10 -28.83 2.02
C THR A 10 7.79 -30.30 1.77
N TRP A 11 8.83 -31.10 1.53
CA TRP A 11 8.69 -32.54 1.36
C TRP A 11 8.43 -33.22 2.70
N ILE A 12 7.39 -34.06 2.77
CA ILE A 12 7.08 -34.89 3.94
C ILE A 12 7.45 -36.34 3.64
N PRO A 13 8.53 -36.89 4.25
CA PRO A 13 8.96 -38.26 3.99
C PRO A 13 7.93 -39.32 4.41
N ASP A 14 7.21 -39.09 5.52
CA ASP A 14 6.29 -40.07 6.11
C ASP A 14 5.08 -40.37 5.20
N THR A 15 4.59 -39.36 4.48
CA THR A 15 3.46 -39.47 3.55
C THR A 15 3.90 -39.50 2.09
N LEU A 16 5.21 -39.37 1.82
CA LEU A 16 5.80 -39.31 0.48
C LEU A 16 5.15 -38.25 -0.42
N GLU A 17 4.82 -37.09 0.16
CA GLU A 17 4.12 -36.01 -0.54
C GLU A 17 4.75 -34.63 -0.30
N TRP A 18 4.44 -33.70 -1.21
CA TRP A 18 4.78 -32.29 -1.03
C TRP A 18 3.65 -31.58 -0.28
N ASN A 19 3.95 -31.06 0.90
CA ASN A 19 3.05 -30.21 1.65
C ASN A 19 3.24 -28.74 1.27
N ILE A 20 2.18 -28.09 0.78
CA ILE A 20 2.18 -26.66 0.46
C ILE A 20 2.06 -25.88 1.77
N VAL A 21 3.15 -25.24 2.19
CA VAL A 21 3.21 -24.44 3.43
C VAL A 21 2.60 -23.06 3.22
N TRP A 22 2.83 -22.48 2.05
CA TRP A 22 2.32 -21.17 1.68
C TRP A 22 2.16 -21.07 0.17
N GLN A 23 1.20 -20.28 -0.26
CA GLN A 23 0.96 -19.94 -1.66
C GLN A 23 0.53 -18.47 -1.73
N THR A 24 0.93 -17.76 -2.79
CA THR A 24 0.38 -16.43 -3.05
C THR A 24 -1.13 -16.56 -3.24
N SER A 25 -1.92 -15.77 -2.50
CA SER A 25 -3.37 -15.82 -2.65
C SER A 25 -3.78 -15.25 -4.01
N ALA A 26 -4.90 -15.73 -4.53
CA ALA A 26 -5.65 -15.07 -5.60
C ALA A 26 -6.75 -14.18 -5.02
N ASP A 27 -6.71 -13.88 -3.71
CA ASP A 27 -7.76 -13.12 -3.06
C ASP A 27 -7.88 -11.76 -3.73
N SER A 28 -9.09 -11.20 -3.72
CA SER A 28 -9.40 -9.99 -4.48
C SER A 28 -8.45 -8.83 -4.17
N CYS A 29 -7.89 -8.76 -2.96
CA CYS A 29 -6.95 -7.71 -2.56
C CYS A 29 -5.49 -7.92 -3.00
N ASP A 30 -5.07 -9.16 -3.29
CA ASP A 30 -3.69 -9.45 -3.70
C ASP A 30 -3.48 -9.29 -5.21
N VAL A 31 -4.57 -9.25 -5.98
CA VAL A 31 -4.55 -8.91 -7.40
C VAL A 31 -4.02 -7.48 -7.58
N TYR A 32 -3.04 -7.32 -8.47
CA TYR A 32 -2.42 -6.04 -8.77
C TYR A 32 -3.47 -5.02 -9.22
N MET A 33 -3.45 -3.83 -8.59
CA MET A 33 -4.40 -2.75 -8.86
C MET A 33 -5.88 -3.17 -8.77
N SER A 34 -6.21 -4.05 -7.82
CA SER A 34 -7.59 -4.44 -7.50
C SER A 34 -8.47 -3.25 -7.07
N CYS A 35 -7.87 -2.21 -6.52
CA CYS A 35 -8.53 -0.95 -6.17
C CYS A 35 -7.85 0.23 -6.89
N THR A 36 -8.58 1.34 -7.01
CA THR A 36 -8.14 2.54 -7.75
C THR A 36 -7.07 3.33 -6.99
N PRO A 37 -6.34 4.26 -7.65
CA PRO A 37 -5.40 5.14 -6.96
C PRO A 37 -6.03 5.88 -5.77
N ASN A 38 -5.25 6.09 -4.72
CA ASN A 38 -5.67 6.69 -3.44
C ASN A 38 -6.78 5.92 -2.69
N SER A 39 -6.94 4.64 -3.00
CA SER A 39 -7.79 3.70 -2.26
C SER A 39 -6.97 2.49 -1.80
N TYR A 40 -7.52 1.73 -0.85
CA TYR A 40 -6.93 0.49 -0.38
C TYR A 40 -7.96 -0.64 -0.36
N CYS A 41 -7.48 -1.87 -0.48
CA CYS A 41 -8.32 -3.06 -0.38
C CYS A 41 -8.30 -3.61 1.05
N ASP A 42 -9.48 -3.86 1.62
CA ASP A 42 -9.66 -4.58 2.87
C ASP A 42 -10.57 -5.80 2.64
N PRO A 43 -10.07 -7.04 2.80
CA PRO A 43 -10.88 -8.24 2.57
C PRO A 43 -12.07 -8.37 3.54
N ASN A 44 -12.03 -7.65 4.67
CA ASN A 44 -13.05 -7.69 5.71
C ASN A 44 -14.19 -6.68 5.49
N GLU A 45 -14.06 -5.75 4.55
CA GLU A 45 -15.05 -4.70 4.31
C GLU A 45 -15.85 -4.95 3.03
N ARG A 46 -17.05 -4.35 2.95
CA ARG A 46 -17.91 -4.37 1.75
C ARG A 46 -18.43 -2.95 1.50
N PRO A 47 -18.07 -2.30 0.38
CA PRO A 47 -17.15 -2.78 -0.68
C PRO A 47 -15.72 -3.04 -0.17
N TYR A 48 -14.96 -3.90 -0.86
CA TYR A 48 -13.57 -4.20 -0.47
C TYR A 48 -12.64 -2.98 -0.62
N CYS A 49 -12.90 -2.13 -1.61
CA CYS A 49 -12.09 -0.97 -1.92
C CYS A 49 -12.60 0.26 -1.18
N ASN A 50 -11.70 0.91 -0.45
CA ASN A 50 -12.00 2.05 0.41
C ASN A 50 -11.09 3.23 0.07
N CYS A 51 -11.67 4.42 -0.10
CA CYS A 51 -10.87 5.62 -0.25
C CYS A 51 -10.07 5.89 1.04
N ILE A 52 -8.82 6.31 0.90
CA ILE A 52 -8.00 6.76 2.03
C ILE A 52 -8.72 7.93 2.71
N LYS A 53 -8.64 8.02 4.04
CA LYS A 53 -9.25 9.12 4.79
C LYS A 53 -8.76 10.47 4.25
N GLY A 54 -9.71 11.35 3.92
CA GLY A 54 -9.43 12.63 3.26
C GLY A 54 -9.61 12.60 1.74
N PHE A 55 -9.88 11.43 1.17
CA PHE A 55 -10.30 11.23 -0.22
C PHE A 55 -11.77 10.83 -0.28
N GLU A 56 -12.39 11.02 -1.45
CA GLU A 56 -13.75 10.58 -1.76
C GLU A 56 -13.85 10.04 -3.18
N PRO A 57 -14.84 9.16 -3.44
CA PRO A 57 -15.14 8.73 -4.80
C PRO A 57 -15.46 9.94 -5.67
N ARG A 58 -14.85 10.01 -6.85
CA ARG A 58 -15.21 10.98 -7.88
C ARG A 58 -16.71 10.91 -8.20
N SER A 59 -17.39 12.04 -8.06
CA SER A 59 -18.82 12.15 -8.34
C SER A 59 -19.14 11.86 -9.81
N GLY A 60 -20.23 11.12 -10.05
CA GLY A 60 -20.72 10.77 -11.40
C GLY A 60 -20.30 9.40 -11.93
N ALA A 61 -19.57 8.59 -11.15
CA ALA A 61 -19.39 7.17 -11.48
C ALA A 61 -20.71 6.41 -11.21
N LEU A 62 -21.39 6.04 -12.30
CA LEU A 62 -22.68 5.33 -12.28
C LEU A 62 -22.60 3.89 -11.75
N ASP A 63 -21.38 3.37 -11.53
CA ASP A 63 -21.14 2.01 -11.05
C ASP A 63 -20.15 2.04 -9.89
N ASN A 64 -20.54 1.42 -8.78
CA ASN A 64 -19.81 1.28 -7.51
C ASN A 64 -18.55 0.41 -7.61
N THR A 65 -18.05 0.14 -8.82
CA THR A 65 -17.10 -0.95 -9.03
C THR A 65 -15.66 -0.45 -9.08
N TYR A 66 -15.39 0.77 -9.60
CA TYR A 66 -14.02 1.32 -9.68
C TYR A 66 -14.02 2.86 -9.72
N THR A 67 -14.53 3.50 -8.67
CA THR A 67 -14.47 4.96 -8.60
C THR A 67 -13.06 5.42 -8.18
N GLU A 68 -12.46 6.30 -8.98
CA GLU A 68 -11.22 6.99 -8.61
C GLU A 68 -11.43 7.77 -7.31
N CYS A 69 -10.52 7.62 -6.34
CA CYS A 69 -10.55 8.39 -5.11
C CYS A 69 -9.77 9.70 -5.29
N ILE A 70 -10.49 10.82 -5.18
CA ILE A 70 -9.94 12.17 -5.31
C ILE A 70 -9.86 12.83 -3.93
N ARG A 71 -8.84 13.67 -3.72
CA ARG A 71 -8.66 14.35 -2.44
C ARG A 71 -9.79 15.35 -2.23
N LYS A 72 -10.42 15.33 -1.05
CA LYS A 72 -11.54 16.23 -0.68
C LYS A 72 -11.14 17.70 -0.63
N THR A 73 -9.86 17.97 -0.38
CA THR A 73 -9.33 19.32 -0.22
C THR A 73 -8.00 19.40 -0.94
N GLN A 74 -7.82 20.44 -1.75
CA GLN A 74 -6.58 20.68 -2.47
C GLN A 74 -5.45 20.99 -1.48
N LEU A 75 -4.28 20.38 -1.73
CA LEU A 75 -3.06 20.59 -0.96
C LEU A 75 -2.55 22.03 -1.11
N ARG A 76 -1.92 22.53 -0.06
CA ARG A 76 -1.25 23.85 -0.03
C ARG A 76 0.26 23.74 0.06
N CYS A 77 0.79 22.51 0.14
CA CYS A 77 2.15 22.15 0.50
C CYS A 77 2.49 22.59 1.94
N ASN A 78 2.58 23.91 2.17
CA ASN A 78 2.85 24.47 3.48
C ASN A 78 1.65 24.32 4.42
N GLY A 79 1.88 23.64 5.56
CA GLY A 79 0.86 23.41 6.58
C GLY A 79 -0.07 22.23 6.29
N ASP A 80 0.20 21.48 5.23
CA ASP A 80 -0.41 20.16 5.04
C ASP A 80 0.11 19.17 6.10
N GLY A 81 -0.57 18.05 6.25
CA GLY A 81 -0.19 17.01 7.20
C GLY A 81 -0.61 15.63 6.72
N PHE A 82 -0.24 14.62 7.52
CA PHE A 82 -0.41 13.22 7.15
C PHE A 82 -1.47 12.52 7.98
N PHE A 83 -2.11 11.53 7.35
CA PHE A 83 -2.95 10.57 8.03
C PHE A 83 -2.25 9.22 8.08
N TRP A 84 -2.06 8.69 9.29
CA TRP A 84 -1.39 7.40 9.50
C TRP A 84 -2.29 6.23 9.15
N LEU A 85 -1.92 5.50 8.09
CA LEU A 85 -2.50 4.21 7.75
C LEU A 85 -1.77 3.09 8.48
N ARG A 86 -2.51 2.08 8.98
CA ARG A 86 -1.97 0.96 9.76
C ARG A 86 -2.17 -0.35 9.02
N ASN A 87 -1.29 -1.32 9.26
CA ASN A 87 -1.35 -2.67 8.66
C ASN A 87 -1.41 -2.65 7.12
N MET A 88 -0.70 -1.71 6.52
CA MET A 88 -0.69 -1.53 5.07
C MET A 88 0.40 -2.36 4.40
N LYS A 89 0.06 -2.96 3.27
CA LYS A 89 1.04 -3.22 2.22
C LYS A 89 1.44 -1.88 1.60
N LEU A 90 2.74 -1.62 1.51
CA LEU A 90 3.22 -0.38 0.89
C LEU A 90 2.77 -0.33 -0.59
N PRO A 91 2.42 0.86 -1.10
CA PRO A 91 2.02 1.01 -2.50
C PRO A 91 3.19 0.72 -3.44
N ASP A 92 2.89 0.65 -4.73
CA ASP A 92 3.89 0.44 -5.78
C ASP A 92 5.06 1.43 -5.62
N THR A 93 6.29 0.92 -5.62
CA THR A 93 7.50 1.71 -5.34
C THR A 93 8.17 2.24 -6.61
N SER A 94 7.53 2.15 -7.77
CA SER A 94 8.06 2.71 -9.01
C SER A 94 8.19 4.22 -8.88
N GLY A 95 9.43 4.72 -8.99
CA GLY A 95 9.74 6.14 -8.81
C GLY A 95 9.83 6.61 -7.35
N ALA A 96 9.67 5.71 -6.36
CA ALA A 96 9.84 6.06 -4.96
C ALA A 96 11.32 6.36 -4.62
N ILE A 97 11.54 7.37 -3.77
CA ILE A 97 12.88 7.77 -3.30
C ILE A 97 13.16 7.07 -1.97
N VAL A 98 14.35 6.48 -1.82
CA VAL A 98 14.71 5.69 -0.63
C VAL A 98 15.98 6.22 0.03
N ASP A 99 15.92 6.49 1.33
CA ASP A 99 17.09 6.81 2.17
C ASP A 99 17.06 5.99 3.47
N LYS A 100 17.92 4.97 3.56
CA LYS A 100 17.97 4.07 4.72
C LYS A 100 18.66 4.66 5.95
N ARG A 101 19.29 5.84 5.81
CA ARG A 101 20.14 6.43 6.87
C ARG A 101 19.35 7.28 7.85
N ILE A 102 18.16 7.72 7.45
CA ILE A 102 17.35 8.67 8.21
C ILE A 102 16.23 7.97 8.97
N GLY A 103 15.70 8.63 9.99
CA GLY A 103 14.57 8.14 10.78
C GLY A 103 13.22 8.65 10.28
N SER A 104 12.14 8.11 10.84
CA SER A 104 10.75 8.46 10.51
C SER A 104 10.48 9.98 10.59
N LYS A 105 10.97 10.66 11.63
CA LYS A 105 10.75 12.11 11.79
C LYS A 105 11.38 12.94 10.67
N GLU A 106 12.64 12.65 10.33
CA GLU A 106 13.30 13.34 9.23
C GLU A 106 12.66 12.99 7.87
N CYS A 107 12.12 11.77 7.74
CA CYS A 107 11.36 11.37 6.55
C CYS A 107 10.07 12.19 6.40
N GLU A 108 9.35 12.40 7.49
CA GLU A 108 8.17 13.27 7.54
C GLU A 108 8.55 14.72 7.17
N ASP A 109 9.58 15.28 7.81
CA ASP A 109 10.04 16.65 7.55
C ASP A 109 10.43 16.83 6.06
N ARG A 110 11.16 15.88 5.47
CA ARG A 110 11.50 15.90 4.03
C ARG A 110 10.28 15.84 3.12
N CYS A 111 9.26 15.06 3.50
CA CYS A 111 8.02 14.98 2.72
C CYS A 111 7.20 16.27 2.82
N ILE A 112 7.21 16.96 3.97
CA ILE A 112 6.56 18.27 4.13
C ILE A 112 7.25 19.34 3.26
N GLU A 113 8.58 19.28 3.14
CA GLU A 113 9.36 20.24 2.34
C GLU A 113 9.23 20.01 0.83
N ASP A 114 8.92 18.78 0.38
CA ASP A 114 8.70 18.46 -1.02
C ASP A 114 7.21 18.51 -1.37
N CYS A 115 6.78 19.55 -2.08
CA CYS A 115 5.38 19.74 -2.48
C CYS A 115 4.83 18.65 -3.42
N ASN A 116 5.68 17.82 -4.01
CA ASN A 116 5.24 16.67 -4.81
C ASN A 116 5.13 15.40 -3.97
N CYS A 117 5.61 15.40 -2.72
CA CYS A 117 5.52 14.24 -1.84
C CYS A 117 4.06 13.98 -1.45
N THR A 118 3.64 12.73 -1.59
CA THR A 118 2.25 12.30 -1.33
C THR A 118 2.12 11.33 -0.17
N ALA A 119 3.19 10.59 0.14
CA ALA A 119 3.24 9.63 1.25
C ALA A 119 4.68 9.32 1.62
N PHE A 120 4.88 8.84 2.85
CA PHE A 120 6.16 8.33 3.31
C PHE A 120 5.98 7.09 4.21
N ALA A 121 7.04 6.29 4.32
CA ALA A 121 7.08 5.12 5.21
C ALA A 121 8.51 4.76 5.62
N ASN A 122 8.64 3.93 6.66
CA ASN A 122 9.93 3.33 7.01
C ASN A 122 10.31 2.24 6.00
N THR A 123 11.62 2.07 5.74
CA THR A 123 12.13 0.97 4.91
C THR A 123 12.25 -0.34 5.68
N ASN A 124 12.46 -0.27 6.99
CA ASN A 124 12.55 -1.40 7.90
C ASN A 124 11.61 -1.16 9.07
N VAL A 125 10.84 -2.18 9.45
CA VAL A 125 9.87 -2.13 10.56
C VAL A 125 10.43 -2.65 11.88
N GLN A 126 11.64 -3.18 11.88
CA GLN A 126 12.34 -3.66 13.09
C GLN A 126 12.74 -2.49 14.01
N ASP A 127 12.91 -2.77 15.31
CA ASP A 127 13.45 -1.84 16.31
C ASP A 127 12.76 -0.46 16.38
N GLY A 128 11.44 -0.44 16.14
CA GLY A 128 10.65 0.81 16.13
C GLY A 128 10.65 1.55 14.80
N GLY A 129 11.35 1.02 13.79
CA GLY A 129 11.32 1.47 12.41
C GLY A 129 12.49 2.37 12.03
N SER A 130 13.04 2.16 10.84
CA SER A 130 14.15 2.94 10.30
C SER A 130 14.15 3.08 8.77
N GLY A 131 14.90 4.08 8.31
CA GLY A 131 14.95 4.48 6.91
C GLY A 131 13.68 5.19 6.45
N CYS A 132 13.71 5.62 5.20
CA CYS A 132 12.67 6.44 4.60
C CYS A 132 12.41 5.98 3.16
N VAL A 133 11.13 5.86 2.83
CA VAL A 133 10.61 5.75 1.46
C VAL A 133 9.67 6.93 1.25
N LEU A 134 9.84 7.66 0.17
CA LEU A 134 8.99 8.79 -0.24
C LEU A 134 8.34 8.47 -1.58
N TRP A 135 7.04 8.75 -1.70
CA TRP A 135 6.29 8.69 -2.95
C TRP A 135 5.97 10.09 -3.43
N THR A 136 6.11 10.32 -4.74
CA THR A 136 5.87 11.61 -5.38
C THR A 136 4.81 11.49 -6.49
N SER A 137 4.03 12.55 -6.75
CA SER A 137 3.11 12.63 -7.89
C SER A 137 3.45 13.77 -8.84
#